data_AF-A0A524N9D5-F1
#
_entry.id   AF-A0A524N9D5-F1
#
_cell.length_a   1.000
_cell.length_b   1.000
_cell.length_c   1.000
_cell.angle_alpha   90.00
_cell.angle_beta   90.00
_cell.angle_gamma   90.00
#
_symmetry.space_group_name_H-M   'P 1'
#
loop_
_entity.id
_entity.type
_entity.pdbx_description
1 polymer ?
#
loop_
_entity_poly.entity_id
_entity_poly.type
_entity_poly.pdbx_seq_one_letter_code
_entity_poly.pdbx_strand_id
1 'polypeptide(L)'
;MIDFGFSEIAVPDEILDADVAQLLCSLAVVVGAERAVVSAIDTIGAEAVGEALPRLQTKALSGATQTALKEHSGLLEELRDEVIERCHVETVEYVQLERASRNTIVMVVALVLATYFLFPQLADLPGIATQVKDANWAWTPAIILASAMTYIAASMSLAGSIPERLPAGPLVTASFGSSFASKLAPAGLGGMALNMRFLQKQGVEKAVAASGIGLNTVAGLIGHVTLIGVFILWAGRDAFGSFRLPDPKYFLIGIAIVVVLMVLSLAIPGTRRMLREKLVPILRQAFDGVSTVLRRPGKVALLLGGSMLVTFAYLATLYFSVEAFGGGLAFATVGAVFLVGSAVAQAAPTPGGLGAVEAALIAGLVAAGLDNTVAVPAVFLYRLFTFWIPILPGWLCFQWLERHEYL
;
A
#
# COMPACT_ATOMS: atom_id res chain seq x y z
N MET A 1 -42.08 1.71 -12.45
CA MET A 1 -41.55 3.09 -12.39
C MET A 1 -41.36 3.44 -10.92
N ILE A 2 -40.14 3.79 -10.50
CA ILE A 2 -39.76 3.82 -9.07
C ILE A 2 -39.95 5.21 -8.46
N ASP A 3 -39.65 6.28 -9.21
CA ASP A 3 -40.00 7.70 -8.97
C ASP A 3 -39.52 8.56 -10.17
N PHE A 4 -39.95 9.83 -10.26
CA PHE A 4 -39.42 10.86 -11.15
C PHE A 4 -38.38 11.78 -10.49
N GLY A 5 -37.98 11.52 -9.24
CA GLY A 5 -37.06 12.37 -8.47
C GLY A 5 -35.67 12.61 -9.12
N PHE A 6 -35.30 11.83 -10.14
CA PHE A 6 -34.05 11.96 -10.90
C PHE A 6 -34.29 12.17 -12.40
N SER A 7 -35.46 12.66 -12.81
CA SER A 7 -35.74 12.91 -14.24
C SER A 7 -34.88 14.06 -14.78
N GLU A 8 -34.20 13.83 -15.89
CA GLU A 8 -33.43 14.83 -16.64
C GLU A 8 -34.01 15.02 -18.05
N ILE A 9 -33.80 16.21 -18.63
CA ILE A 9 -34.24 16.54 -19.99
C ILE A 9 -33.02 16.43 -20.92
N ALA A 10 -33.21 15.86 -22.11
CA ALA A 10 -32.17 15.69 -23.14
C ALA A 10 -30.96 14.85 -22.67
N VAL A 11 -31.26 13.69 -22.07
CA VAL A 11 -30.25 12.73 -21.66
C VAL A 11 -29.65 11.98 -22.87
N PRO A 12 -28.37 11.55 -22.79
CA PRO A 12 -27.77 10.66 -23.79
C PRO A 12 -28.53 9.32 -23.87
N ASP A 13 -28.49 8.67 -25.04
CA ASP A 13 -29.14 7.38 -25.31
C ASP A 13 -28.76 6.30 -24.27
N GLU A 14 -27.54 6.39 -23.76
CA GLU A 14 -27.02 5.53 -22.69
C GLU A 14 -27.84 5.54 -21.39
N ILE A 15 -28.46 6.67 -21.06
CA ILE A 15 -29.32 6.80 -19.87
C ILE A 15 -30.71 6.25 -20.20
N LEU A 16 -31.20 6.45 -21.43
CA LEU A 16 -32.47 5.89 -21.89
C LEU A 16 -32.44 4.36 -21.90
N ASP A 17 -31.35 3.77 -22.36
CA ASP A 17 -31.12 2.32 -22.31
C ASP A 17 -31.14 1.77 -20.87
N ALA A 18 -30.60 2.56 -19.92
CA ALA A 18 -30.60 2.19 -18.50
C ALA A 18 -32.03 2.21 -17.94
N ASP A 19 -32.83 3.20 -18.34
CA ASP A 19 -34.23 3.31 -17.95
C ASP A 19 -35.07 2.18 -18.56
N VAL A 20 -34.82 1.80 -19.82
CA VAL A 20 -35.47 0.65 -20.47
C VAL A 20 -35.11 -0.64 -19.75
N ALA A 21 -33.83 -0.88 -19.45
CA ALA A 21 -33.38 -2.03 -18.67
C ALA A 21 -34.02 -2.07 -17.27
N GLN A 22 -34.09 -0.92 -16.61
CA GLN A 22 -34.71 -0.75 -15.30
C GLN A 22 -36.22 -1.02 -15.34
N LEU A 23 -36.92 -0.56 -16.37
CA LEU A 23 -38.35 -0.79 -16.55
C LEU A 23 -38.62 -2.27 -16.84
N LEU A 24 -37.89 -2.88 -17.79
CA LEU A 24 -37.96 -4.29 -18.14
C LEU A 24 -37.80 -5.18 -16.91
N CYS A 25 -36.72 -5.01 -16.14
CA CYS A 25 -36.50 -5.80 -14.93
C CYS A 25 -37.58 -5.57 -13.87
N SER A 26 -38.03 -4.33 -13.67
CA SER A 26 -39.08 -4.04 -12.68
C SER A 26 -40.45 -4.61 -13.08
N LEU A 27 -40.75 -4.66 -14.37
CA LEU A 27 -41.99 -5.21 -14.91
C LEU A 27 -41.98 -6.74 -14.87
N ALA A 28 -40.85 -7.36 -15.22
CA ALA A 28 -40.71 -8.81 -15.22
C ALA A 28 -40.89 -9.45 -13.84
N VAL A 29 -40.53 -8.76 -12.77
CA VAL A 29 -40.85 -9.19 -11.40
C VAL A 29 -42.36 -9.38 -11.19
N VAL A 30 -43.19 -8.62 -11.90
CA VAL A 30 -44.66 -8.65 -11.77
C VAL A 30 -45.30 -9.62 -12.76
N VAL A 31 -44.81 -9.65 -14.01
CA VAL A 31 -45.50 -10.35 -15.12
C VAL A 31 -44.73 -11.52 -15.72
N GLY A 32 -43.49 -11.76 -15.30
CA GLY A 32 -42.57 -12.73 -15.91
C GLY A 32 -41.77 -12.14 -17.07
N ALA A 33 -40.65 -12.79 -17.41
CA ALA A 33 -39.71 -12.36 -18.45
C ALA A 33 -40.38 -12.22 -19.83
N GLU A 34 -41.03 -13.29 -20.31
CA GLU A 34 -41.67 -13.32 -21.63
C GLU A 34 -42.66 -12.16 -21.83
N ARG A 35 -43.61 -12.01 -20.90
CA ARG A 35 -44.64 -10.96 -21.01
C ARG A 35 -44.06 -9.55 -20.92
N ALA A 36 -43.02 -9.35 -20.13
CA ALA A 36 -42.35 -8.06 -20.02
C ALA A 36 -41.63 -7.70 -21.32
N VAL A 37 -40.93 -8.65 -21.95
CA VAL A 37 -40.20 -8.42 -23.21
C VAL A 37 -41.15 -8.21 -24.37
N VAL A 38 -42.19 -9.04 -24.51
CA VAL A 38 -43.21 -8.87 -25.57
C VAL A 38 -43.87 -7.50 -25.48
N SER A 39 -44.33 -7.12 -24.29
CA SER A 39 -44.96 -5.83 -24.08
C SER A 39 -44.02 -4.65 -24.35
N ALA A 40 -42.72 -4.81 -24.07
CA ALA A 40 -41.73 -3.78 -24.35
C ALA A 40 -41.49 -3.65 -25.87
N ILE A 41 -41.29 -4.76 -26.58
CA ILE A 41 -41.11 -4.76 -28.04
C ILE A 41 -42.31 -4.12 -28.74
N ASP A 42 -43.54 -4.45 -28.31
CA ASP A 42 -44.76 -3.90 -28.89
C ASP A 42 -44.91 -2.38 -28.67
N THR A 43 -44.29 -1.83 -27.62
CA THR A 43 -44.47 -0.43 -27.23
C THR A 43 -43.33 0.48 -27.67
N ILE A 44 -42.08 0.04 -27.49
CA ILE A 44 -40.86 0.82 -27.73
C ILE A 44 -39.97 0.25 -28.83
N GLY A 45 -40.33 -0.90 -29.41
CA GLY A 45 -39.61 -1.52 -30.52
C GLY A 45 -38.50 -2.49 -30.08
N ALA A 46 -38.18 -3.43 -30.96
CA ALA A 46 -37.14 -4.45 -30.72
C ALA A 46 -35.72 -3.85 -30.63
N GLU A 47 -35.46 -2.76 -31.37
CA GLU A 47 -34.16 -2.07 -31.39
C GLU A 47 -33.82 -1.49 -30.01
N ALA A 48 -34.70 -0.66 -29.43
CA ALA A 48 -34.51 -0.07 -28.10
C ALA A 48 -34.41 -1.13 -26.99
N VAL A 49 -35.17 -2.23 -27.09
CA VAL A 49 -35.08 -3.35 -26.14
C VAL A 49 -33.74 -4.08 -26.28
N GLY A 50 -33.22 -4.21 -27.50
CA GLY A 50 -31.90 -4.79 -27.79
C GLY A 50 -30.75 -3.92 -27.29
N GLU A 51 -30.82 -2.60 -27.48
CA GLU A 51 -29.80 -1.64 -27.01
C GLU A 51 -29.70 -1.58 -25.47
N ALA A 52 -30.79 -1.87 -24.77
CA ALA A 52 -30.81 -1.97 -23.31
C ALA A 52 -30.13 -3.25 -22.76
N LEU A 53 -29.90 -4.27 -23.60
CA LEU A 53 -29.41 -5.58 -23.18
C LEU A 53 -28.06 -5.56 -22.41
N PRO A 54 -27.03 -4.77 -22.81
CA PRO A 54 -25.79 -4.66 -22.05
C PRO A 54 -26.01 -4.13 -20.62
N ARG A 55 -27.10 -3.41 -20.38
CA ARG A 55 -27.47 -2.81 -19.08
C ARG A 55 -28.45 -3.65 -18.28
N LEU A 56 -28.93 -4.79 -18.79
CA LEU A 56 -29.71 -5.78 -18.04
C LEU A 56 -28.84 -6.54 -17.03
N GLN A 57 -28.20 -5.82 -16.11
CA GLN A 57 -27.34 -6.36 -15.07
C GLN A 57 -27.83 -5.91 -13.71
N THR A 58 -27.80 -6.78 -12.70
CA THR A 58 -28.24 -6.46 -11.33
C THR A 58 -27.64 -5.15 -10.81
N LYS A 59 -26.37 -4.86 -11.16
CA LYS A 59 -25.65 -3.66 -10.71
C LYS A 59 -26.07 -2.35 -11.39
N ALA A 60 -26.73 -2.42 -12.54
CA ALA A 60 -27.29 -1.26 -13.25
C ALA A 60 -28.64 -0.81 -12.66
N LEU A 61 -29.30 -1.70 -11.91
CA LEU A 61 -30.64 -1.49 -11.39
C LEU A 61 -30.64 -0.75 -10.05
N SER A 62 -31.75 -0.09 -9.75
CA SER A 62 -32.06 0.49 -8.45
C SER A 62 -32.09 -0.56 -7.32
N GLY A 63 -31.88 -0.10 -6.08
CA GLY A 63 -31.92 -0.98 -4.90
C GLY A 63 -33.26 -1.71 -4.71
N ALA A 64 -34.38 -1.08 -5.10
CA ALA A 64 -35.71 -1.69 -5.01
C ALA A 64 -35.85 -2.88 -5.98
N THR A 65 -35.46 -2.71 -7.23
CA THR A 65 -35.53 -3.80 -8.24
C THR A 65 -34.50 -4.89 -7.96
N GLN A 66 -33.30 -4.53 -7.49
CA GLN A 66 -32.32 -5.53 -7.03
C GLN A 66 -32.87 -6.41 -5.91
N THR A 67 -33.61 -5.82 -4.97
CA THR A 67 -34.20 -6.55 -3.85
C THR A 67 -35.31 -7.48 -4.34
N ALA A 68 -36.19 -6.99 -5.21
CA ALA A 68 -37.30 -7.78 -5.74
C ALA A 68 -36.83 -8.93 -6.67
N LEU A 69 -35.74 -8.72 -7.43
CA LEU A 69 -35.13 -9.77 -8.25
C LEU A 69 -34.48 -10.88 -7.42
N LYS A 70 -34.00 -10.60 -6.19
CA LYS A 70 -33.42 -11.64 -5.32
C LYS A 70 -34.46 -12.68 -4.88
N GLU A 71 -35.73 -12.29 -4.82
CA GLU A 71 -36.83 -13.19 -4.50
C GLU A 71 -37.20 -14.10 -5.68
N HIS A 72 -36.72 -13.78 -6.89
CA HIS A 72 -37.00 -14.49 -8.14
C HIS A 72 -35.70 -14.98 -8.77
N SER A 73 -35.16 -16.08 -8.26
CA SER A 73 -33.92 -16.68 -8.76
C SER A 73 -34.04 -17.06 -10.24
N GLY A 74 -33.10 -16.60 -11.08
CA GLY A 74 -33.05 -16.92 -12.51
C GLY A 74 -33.79 -15.94 -13.42
N LEU A 75 -34.70 -15.11 -12.89
CA LEU A 75 -35.53 -14.21 -13.69
C LEU A 75 -34.74 -13.22 -14.56
N LEU A 76 -33.58 -12.76 -14.08
CA LEU A 76 -32.71 -11.87 -14.86
C LEU A 76 -32.03 -12.59 -16.03
N GLU A 77 -31.72 -13.87 -15.89
CA GLU A 77 -31.15 -14.70 -16.97
C GLU A 77 -32.23 -15.00 -18.00
N GLU A 78 -33.41 -15.44 -17.56
CA GLU A 78 -34.60 -15.65 -18.42
C GLU A 78 -34.93 -14.40 -19.25
N LEU A 79 -34.87 -13.22 -18.63
CA LEU A 79 -35.16 -11.96 -19.32
C LEU A 79 -34.10 -11.60 -20.36
N ARG A 80 -32.83 -11.93 -20.12
CA ARG A 80 -31.76 -11.74 -21.13
C ARG A 80 -31.95 -12.69 -22.29
N ASP A 81 -32.25 -13.95 -22.01
CA ASP A 81 -32.45 -14.98 -23.03
C ASP A 81 -33.63 -14.60 -23.94
N GLU A 82 -34.73 -14.14 -23.37
CA GLU A 82 -35.90 -13.69 -24.12
C GLU A 82 -35.60 -12.46 -25.00
N VAL A 83 -34.83 -11.49 -24.50
CA VAL A 83 -34.39 -10.33 -25.29
C VAL A 83 -33.45 -10.74 -26.43
N ILE A 84 -32.51 -11.66 -26.17
CA ILE A 84 -31.60 -12.19 -27.21
C ILE A 84 -32.40 -12.88 -28.31
N GLU A 85 -33.35 -13.75 -27.93
CA GLU A 85 -34.16 -14.52 -28.87
C GLU A 85 -35.04 -13.62 -29.73
N ARG A 86 -35.77 -12.69 -29.10
CA ARG A 86 -36.80 -11.87 -29.78
C ARG A 86 -36.23 -10.68 -30.54
N CYS A 87 -35.13 -10.09 -30.08
CA CYS A 87 -34.49 -8.95 -30.73
C CYS A 87 -33.36 -9.34 -31.69
N HIS A 88 -33.07 -10.64 -31.83
CA HIS A 88 -32.03 -11.18 -32.72
C HIS A 88 -30.64 -10.54 -32.52
N VAL A 89 -30.25 -10.31 -31.26
CA VAL A 89 -28.98 -9.67 -30.92
C VAL A 89 -27.86 -10.71 -30.86
N GLU A 90 -26.90 -10.64 -31.79
CA GLU A 90 -25.71 -11.50 -31.79
C GLU A 90 -24.68 -11.02 -30.74
N THR A 91 -24.68 -11.64 -29.56
CA THR A 91 -23.65 -11.58 -28.50
C THR A 91 -23.37 -10.21 -27.86
N VAL A 92 -23.44 -10.17 -26.53
CA VAL A 92 -23.37 -8.92 -25.75
C VAL A 92 -22.02 -8.80 -25.05
N GLU A 93 -21.27 -7.76 -25.40
CA GLU A 93 -20.15 -7.30 -24.58
C GLU A 93 -20.71 -6.43 -23.45
N TYR A 94 -20.80 -6.99 -22.24
CA TYR A 94 -21.35 -6.31 -21.08
C TYR A 94 -20.53 -5.04 -20.74
N VAL A 95 -21.17 -3.87 -20.75
CA VAL A 95 -20.54 -2.59 -20.39
C VAL A 95 -20.00 -2.64 -18.96
N GLN A 96 -18.73 -2.30 -18.77
CA GLN A 96 -18.13 -2.17 -17.45
C GLN A 96 -18.63 -0.88 -16.78
N LEU A 97 -19.56 -1.03 -15.84
CA LEU A 97 -20.04 0.09 -15.03
C LEU A 97 -18.91 0.57 -14.11
N GLU A 98 -18.20 1.62 -14.52
CA GLU A 98 -17.23 2.34 -13.67
C GLU A 98 -17.97 3.08 -12.56
N ARG A 99 -18.16 2.40 -11.42
CA ARG A 99 -18.41 3.10 -10.16
C ARG A 99 -17.11 3.72 -9.65
N ALA A 100 -17.24 4.81 -8.90
CA ALA A 100 -16.22 5.22 -7.94
C ALA A 100 -15.87 4.02 -7.06
N SER A 101 -14.77 3.36 -7.40
CA SER A 101 -14.34 2.15 -6.73
C SER A 101 -14.10 2.48 -5.26
N ARG A 102 -14.18 1.49 -4.36
CA ARG A 102 -13.70 1.64 -2.98
C ARG A 102 -12.28 2.22 -2.95
N ASN A 103 -11.48 1.96 -3.98
CA ASN A 103 -10.15 2.52 -4.17
C ASN A 103 -10.17 4.01 -4.50
N THR A 104 -11.16 4.50 -5.25
CA THR A 104 -11.37 5.94 -5.50
C THR A 104 -11.68 6.67 -4.20
N ILE A 105 -12.55 6.14 -3.34
CA ILE A 105 -12.85 6.73 -2.03
C ILE A 105 -11.59 6.73 -1.15
N VAL A 106 -10.86 5.60 -1.08
CA VAL A 106 -9.60 5.52 -0.34
C VAL A 106 -8.57 6.52 -0.88
N MET A 107 -8.49 6.70 -2.20
CA MET A 107 -7.58 7.66 -2.85
C MET A 107 -7.98 9.11 -2.57
N VAL A 108 -9.27 9.45 -2.61
CA VAL A 108 -9.76 10.79 -2.24
C VAL A 108 -9.49 11.07 -0.76
N VAL A 109 -9.77 10.12 0.13
CA VAL A 109 -9.45 10.26 1.57
C VAL A 109 -7.94 10.40 1.76
N ALA A 110 -7.13 9.59 1.08
CA ALA A 110 -5.67 9.70 1.13
C ALA A 110 -5.19 11.06 0.61
N LEU A 111 -5.79 11.60 -0.45
CA LEU A 111 -5.46 12.92 -1.00
C LEU A 111 -5.86 14.05 -0.05
N VAL A 112 -7.03 13.97 0.59
CA VAL A 112 -7.49 14.94 1.60
C VAL A 112 -6.57 14.91 2.82
N LEU A 113 -6.22 13.72 3.32
CA LEU A 113 -5.28 13.55 4.42
C LEU A 113 -3.89 14.06 4.03
N ALA A 114 -3.39 13.70 2.85
CA ALA A 114 -2.11 14.17 2.33
C ALA A 114 -2.10 15.70 2.26
N THR A 115 -3.13 16.32 1.68
CA THR A 115 -3.26 17.79 1.61
C THR A 115 -3.31 18.40 3.00
N TYR A 116 -4.11 17.86 3.92
CA TYR A 116 -4.22 18.37 5.28
C TYR A 116 -2.89 18.30 6.06
N PHE A 117 -2.11 17.23 5.88
CA PHE A 117 -0.82 17.06 6.54
C PHE A 117 0.33 17.80 5.85
N LEU A 118 0.31 17.90 4.51
CA LEU A 118 1.34 18.58 3.71
C LEU A 118 1.17 20.09 3.69
N PHE A 119 -0.07 20.59 3.76
CA PHE A 119 -0.34 22.02 3.65
C PHE A 119 0.36 22.84 4.76
N PRO A 120 0.31 22.47 6.06
CA PRO A 120 1.06 23.18 7.09
C PRO A 120 2.58 23.12 6.89
N GLN A 121 3.08 22.02 6.30
CA GLN A 121 4.51 21.82 6.05
C GLN A 121 5.02 22.66 4.88
N LEU A 122 4.15 23.04 3.95
CA LEU A 122 4.47 23.86 2.78
C LEU A 122 4.03 25.33 2.93
N ALA A 123 3.28 25.67 3.98
CA ALA A 123 2.71 27.01 4.18
C ALA A 123 3.77 28.09 4.48
N ASP A 124 4.95 27.73 5.00
CA ASP A 124 6.07 28.65 5.24
C ASP A 124 7.14 28.58 4.13
N LEU A 125 6.72 28.87 2.89
CA LEU A 125 7.62 28.91 1.73
C LEU A 125 8.85 29.85 1.91
N PRO A 126 8.75 31.03 2.55
CA PRO A 126 9.90 31.91 2.79
C PRO A 126 10.91 31.32 3.79
N GLY A 127 10.45 30.69 4.87
CA GLY A 127 11.30 30.00 5.84
C GLY A 127 12.02 28.79 5.23
N ILE A 128 11.32 28.02 4.41
CA ILE A 128 11.90 26.88 3.67
C ILE A 128 12.96 27.37 2.67
N ALA A 129 12.67 28.44 1.91
CA ALA A 129 13.59 28.96 0.90
C ALA A 129 14.88 29.58 1.49
N THR A 130 14.82 30.11 2.71
CA THR A 130 15.99 30.61 3.44
C THR A 130 16.80 29.45 4.04
N GLN A 131 16.14 28.49 4.68
CA GLN A 131 16.79 27.28 5.21
C GLN A 131 17.49 26.46 4.12
N VAL A 132 16.90 26.32 2.93
CA VAL A 132 17.50 25.62 1.79
C VAL A 132 18.77 26.34 1.28
N LYS A 133 18.88 27.66 1.44
CA LYS A 133 20.08 28.42 1.06
C LYS A 133 21.22 28.25 2.05
N ASP A 134 20.91 28.07 3.33
CA ASP A 134 21.90 27.92 4.40
C ASP A 134 22.42 26.47 4.53
N ALA A 135 21.81 25.53 3.81
CA ALA A 135 22.25 24.14 3.76
C ALA A 135 23.65 24.01 3.14
N ASN A 136 24.52 23.25 3.79
CA ASN A 136 25.80 22.83 3.23
C ASN A 136 25.60 21.68 2.24
N TRP A 137 25.48 22.05 0.96
CA TRP A 137 25.28 21.12 -0.15
C TRP A 137 26.42 20.12 -0.37
N ALA A 138 27.57 20.27 0.30
CA ALA A 138 28.66 19.28 0.24
C ALA A 138 28.24 17.90 0.77
N TRP A 139 27.22 17.82 1.63
CA TRP A 139 26.68 16.56 2.13
C TRP A 139 25.72 15.87 1.15
N THR A 140 25.23 16.57 0.12
CA THR A 140 24.25 16.06 -0.84
C THR A 140 24.68 14.76 -1.54
N PRO A 141 25.93 14.61 -2.02
CA PRO A 141 26.39 13.35 -2.59
C PRO A 141 26.31 12.19 -1.59
N ALA A 142 26.66 12.42 -0.32
CA ALA A 142 26.57 11.39 0.72
C ALA A 142 25.11 11.01 1.02
N ILE A 143 24.20 11.99 1.04
CA ILE A 143 22.75 11.77 1.19
C ILE A 143 22.20 10.94 0.02
N ILE A 144 22.55 11.31 -1.22
CA ILE A 144 22.13 10.59 -2.43
C ILE A 144 22.65 9.16 -2.42
N LEU A 145 23.93 8.97 -2.13
CA LEU A 145 24.55 7.64 -2.08
C LEU A 145 23.91 6.78 -0.99
N ALA A 146 23.75 7.31 0.22
CA ALA A 146 23.09 6.60 1.31
C ALA A 146 21.64 6.21 0.95
N SER A 147 20.87 7.13 0.36
CA SER A 147 19.51 6.84 -0.10
C SER A 147 19.50 5.78 -1.20
N ALA A 148 20.39 5.87 -2.20
CA ALA A 148 20.50 4.89 -3.28
C ALA A 148 20.90 3.50 -2.77
N MET A 149 21.75 3.43 -1.74
CA MET A 149 22.17 2.17 -1.10
C MET A 149 21.00 1.41 -0.49
N THR A 150 19.90 2.07 -0.11
CA THR A 150 18.70 1.38 0.41
C THR A 150 18.12 0.38 -0.60
N TYR A 151 18.17 0.68 -1.90
CA TYR A 151 17.65 -0.21 -2.95
C TYR A 151 18.54 -1.41 -3.21
N ILE A 152 19.86 -1.20 -3.17
CA ILE A 152 20.85 -2.28 -3.28
C ILE A 152 20.73 -3.20 -2.06
N ALA A 153 20.63 -2.64 -0.87
CA ALA A 153 20.46 -3.39 0.37
C ALA A 153 19.13 -4.16 0.40
N ALA A 154 18.03 -3.56 -0.06
CA ALA A 154 16.73 -4.22 -0.19
C ALA A 154 16.81 -5.40 -1.17
N SER A 155 17.54 -5.24 -2.27
CA SER A 155 17.81 -6.30 -3.24
C SER A 155 18.60 -7.45 -2.63
N MET A 156 19.64 -7.16 -1.86
CA MET A 156 20.41 -8.17 -1.13
C MET A 156 19.51 -8.96 -0.17
N SER A 157 18.66 -8.26 0.58
CA SER A 157 17.73 -8.86 1.54
C SER A 157 16.75 -9.80 0.83
N LEU A 158 16.13 -9.33 -0.26
CA LEU A 158 15.20 -10.12 -1.06
C LEU A 158 15.89 -11.33 -1.71
N ALA A 159 17.10 -11.17 -2.26
CA ALA A 159 17.89 -12.28 -2.81
C ALA A 159 18.30 -13.31 -1.74
N GLY A 160 18.48 -12.89 -0.49
CA GLY A 160 18.76 -13.76 0.65
C GLY A 160 17.53 -14.58 1.08
N SER A 161 16.33 -14.03 0.88
CA SER A 161 15.06 -14.65 1.30
C SER A 161 14.58 -15.79 0.40
N ILE A 162 15.13 -15.90 -0.81
CA ILE A 162 14.74 -16.87 -1.83
C ILE A 162 15.92 -17.82 -2.14
N PRO A 163 15.72 -19.14 -2.24
CA PRO A 163 16.82 -20.08 -2.48
C PRO A 163 17.41 -19.97 -3.90
N GLU A 164 16.61 -19.58 -4.89
CA GLU A 164 17.00 -19.37 -6.29
C GLU A 164 17.99 -18.20 -6.45
N ARG A 165 18.69 -18.15 -7.59
CA ARG A 165 19.58 -17.04 -7.94
C ARG A 165 18.81 -16.06 -8.81
N LEU A 166 18.64 -14.84 -8.31
CA LEU A 166 17.95 -13.76 -9.03
C LEU A 166 18.98 -12.91 -9.80
N PRO A 167 18.62 -12.41 -10.99
CA PRO A 167 19.50 -11.52 -11.75
C PRO A 167 19.60 -10.16 -11.05
N ALA A 168 20.83 -9.73 -10.75
CA ALA A 168 21.08 -8.56 -9.89
C ALA A 168 20.51 -7.25 -10.46
N GLY A 169 20.63 -7.02 -11.78
CA GLY A 169 20.11 -5.81 -12.43
C GLY A 169 18.59 -5.68 -12.28
N PRO A 170 17.79 -6.61 -12.83
CA PRO A 170 16.34 -6.59 -12.68
C PRO A 170 15.87 -6.60 -11.23
N LEU A 171 16.61 -7.24 -10.31
CA LEU A 171 16.29 -7.24 -8.88
C LEU A 171 16.45 -5.84 -8.23
N VAL A 172 17.51 -5.11 -8.57
CA VAL A 172 17.68 -3.72 -8.12
C VAL A 172 16.60 -2.83 -8.71
N THR A 173 16.30 -2.99 -10.00
CA THR A 173 15.19 -2.29 -10.65
C THR A 173 13.85 -2.59 -9.98
N ALA A 174 13.61 -3.85 -9.60
CA ALA A 174 12.41 -4.26 -8.85
C ALA A 174 12.34 -3.60 -7.47
N SER A 175 13.47 -3.41 -6.78
CA SER A 175 13.50 -2.68 -5.51
C SER A 175 13.13 -1.21 -5.66
N PHE A 176 13.61 -0.54 -6.72
CA PHE A 176 13.19 0.83 -7.07
C PHE A 176 11.70 0.89 -7.42
N GLY A 177 11.23 -0.01 -8.29
CA GLY A 177 9.82 -0.11 -8.68
C GLY A 177 8.91 -0.40 -7.49
N SER A 178 9.34 -1.29 -6.58
CA SER A 178 8.64 -1.63 -5.34
C SER A 178 8.46 -0.41 -4.44
N SER A 179 9.46 0.46 -4.35
CA SER A 179 9.36 1.71 -3.56
C SER A 179 8.36 2.70 -4.14
N PHE A 180 8.18 2.73 -5.47
CA PHE A 180 7.11 3.49 -6.10
C PHE A 180 5.74 2.84 -5.83
N ALA A 181 5.62 1.54 -6.09
CA ALA A 181 4.36 0.80 -5.92
C ALA A 181 3.88 0.80 -4.45
N SER A 182 4.79 0.79 -3.48
CA SER A 182 4.44 0.87 -2.04
C SER A 182 3.81 2.21 -1.66
N LYS A 183 3.99 3.27 -2.45
CA LYS A 183 3.36 4.58 -2.21
C LYS A 183 1.95 4.69 -2.79
N LEU A 184 1.64 3.88 -3.81
CA LEU A 184 0.33 3.89 -4.48
C LEU A 184 -0.74 3.07 -3.76
N ALA A 185 -0.32 2.08 -2.96
CA ALA A 185 -1.23 1.16 -2.31
C ALA A 185 -1.20 1.32 -0.78
N PRO A 186 -2.36 1.21 -0.10
CA PRO A 186 -2.43 1.23 1.36
C PRO A 186 -1.49 0.21 2.01
N ALA A 187 -0.92 0.59 3.15
CA ALA A 187 -0.01 -0.25 3.95
C ALA A 187 1.21 -0.80 3.19
N GLY A 188 1.61 -0.18 2.07
CA GLY A 188 2.78 -0.62 1.30
C GLY A 188 2.55 -1.89 0.48
N LEU A 189 1.31 -2.38 0.38
CA LEU A 189 0.98 -3.65 -0.28
C LEU A 189 1.37 -3.69 -1.76
N GLY A 190 1.44 -2.54 -2.42
CA GLY A 190 1.83 -2.45 -3.83
C GLY A 190 3.27 -2.88 -4.07
N GLY A 191 4.19 -2.56 -3.14
CA GLY A 191 5.57 -3.04 -3.21
C GLY A 191 5.67 -4.55 -2.99
N MET A 192 4.89 -5.10 -2.06
CA MET A 192 4.81 -6.55 -1.85
C MET A 192 4.27 -7.28 -3.07
N ALA A 193 3.19 -6.77 -3.68
CA ALA A 193 2.60 -7.35 -4.88
C ALA A 193 3.57 -7.31 -6.07
N LEU A 194 4.30 -6.21 -6.24
CA LEU A 194 5.34 -6.07 -7.26
C LEU A 194 6.45 -7.10 -7.06
N ASN A 195 7.03 -7.18 -5.86
CA ASN A 195 8.07 -8.18 -5.56
C ASN A 195 7.55 -9.60 -5.75
N MET A 196 6.29 -9.87 -5.38
CA MET A 196 5.65 -11.18 -5.59
C MET A 196 5.58 -11.54 -7.08
N ARG A 197 5.12 -10.61 -7.92
CA ARG A 197 5.05 -10.81 -9.38
C ARG A 197 6.43 -10.97 -10.01
N PHE A 198 7.38 -10.13 -9.59
CA PHE A 198 8.77 -10.24 -10.03
C PHE A 198 9.34 -11.63 -9.75
N LEU A 199 9.19 -12.14 -8.51
CA LEU A 199 9.66 -13.48 -8.15
C LEU A 199 8.98 -14.58 -8.99
N GLN A 200 7.66 -14.49 -9.22
CA GLN A 200 6.94 -15.44 -10.06
C GLN A 200 7.44 -15.44 -11.51
N LYS A 201 7.70 -14.26 -12.08
CA LYS A 201 8.29 -14.11 -13.42
C LYS A 201 9.71 -14.64 -13.51
N GLN A 202 10.45 -14.65 -12.40
CA GLN A 202 11.75 -15.30 -12.29
C GLN A 202 11.68 -16.83 -12.06
N GLY A 203 10.49 -17.42 -12.17
CA GLY A 203 10.29 -18.87 -12.05
C GLY A 203 10.18 -19.37 -10.60
N VAL A 204 10.06 -18.47 -9.62
CA VAL A 204 9.86 -18.86 -8.21
C VAL A 204 8.39 -19.25 -8.01
N GLU A 205 8.17 -20.43 -7.44
CA GLU A 205 6.83 -20.91 -7.13
C GLU A 205 6.09 -19.94 -6.20
N LYS A 206 4.77 -19.76 -6.42
CA LYS A 206 3.95 -18.78 -5.66
C LYS A 206 4.03 -18.99 -4.15
N ALA A 207 4.06 -20.23 -3.67
CA ALA A 207 4.19 -20.51 -2.24
C ALA A 207 5.57 -20.09 -1.70
N VAL A 208 6.64 -20.41 -2.43
CA VAL A 208 8.03 -20.06 -2.08
C VAL A 208 8.22 -18.55 -2.07
N ALA A 209 7.75 -17.84 -3.09
CA ALA A 209 7.85 -16.38 -3.16
C ALA A 209 7.08 -15.67 -2.04
N ALA A 210 5.86 -16.12 -1.71
CA ALA A 210 5.10 -15.57 -0.59
C ALA A 210 5.82 -15.81 0.75
N SER A 211 6.37 -17.02 0.93
CA SER A 211 7.13 -17.38 2.12
C SER A 211 8.42 -16.59 2.26
N GLY A 212 9.15 -16.33 1.16
CA GLY A 212 10.36 -15.54 1.13
C GLY A 212 10.10 -14.07 1.42
N ILE A 213 9.03 -13.48 0.89
CA ILE A 213 8.61 -12.12 1.25
C ILE A 213 8.31 -12.03 2.75
N GLY A 214 7.59 -13.01 3.31
CA GLY A 214 7.33 -13.09 4.75
C GLY A 214 8.62 -13.21 5.57
N LEU A 215 9.55 -14.08 5.16
CA LEU A 215 10.86 -14.22 5.78
C LEU A 215 11.67 -12.93 5.72
N ASN A 216 11.63 -12.22 4.59
CA ASN A 216 12.28 -10.92 4.41
C ASN A 216 11.72 -9.87 5.39
N THR A 217 10.40 -9.85 5.62
CA THR A 217 9.80 -8.96 6.63
C THR A 217 10.25 -9.31 8.04
N VAL A 218 10.32 -10.60 8.40
CA VAL A 218 10.80 -11.05 9.72
C VAL A 218 12.27 -10.71 9.92
N ALA A 219 13.11 -10.95 8.92
CA ALA A 219 14.51 -10.54 8.92
C ALA A 219 14.65 -9.01 9.10
N GLY A 220 13.80 -8.25 8.38
CA GLY A 220 13.56 -6.81 8.58
C GLY A 220 13.42 -6.43 10.05
N LEU A 221 12.46 -7.04 10.71
CA LEU A 221 12.16 -6.78 12.12
C LEU A 221 13.33 -7.15 13.03
N ILE A 222 13.94 -8.33 12.83
CA ILE A 222 15.09 -8.79 13.62
C ILE A 222 16.26 -7.82 13.46
N GLY A 223 16.59 -7.44 12.23
CA GLY A 223 17.65 -6.49 11.92
C GLY A 223 17.40 -5.13 12.56
N HIS A 224 16.18 -4.61 12.47
CA HIS A 224 15.78 -3.34 13.08
C HIS A 224 15.89 -3.36 14.60
N VAL A 225 15.36 -4.39 15.27
CA VAL A 225 15.44 -4.57 16.73
C VAL A 225 16.89 -4.73 17.19
N THR A 226 17.70 -5.46 16.43
CA THR A 226 19.14 -5.63 16.71
C THR A 226 19.85 -4.28 16.65
N LEU A 227 19.60 -3.48 15.61
CA LEU A 227 20.17 -2.14 15.48
C LEU A 227 19.72 -1.20 16.59
N ILE A 228 18.44 -1.25 17.00
CA ILE A 228 17.95 -0.50 18.18
C ILE A 228 18.82 -0.80 19.39
N GLY A 229 19.03 -2.09 19.70
CA GLY A 229 19.86 -2.50 20.83
C GLY A 229 21.30 -1.98 20.72
N VAL A 230 21.93 -2.15 19.56
CA VAL A 230 23.30 -1.69 19.32
C VAL A 230 23.43 -0.18 19.48
N PHE A 231 22.55 0.61 18.87
CA PHE A 231 22.65 2.08 18.89
C PHE A 231 22.24 2.68 20.23
N ILE A 232 21.28 2.10 20.95
CA ILE A 232 20.95 2.53 22.31
C ILE A 232 22.14 2.28 23.25
N LEU A 233 22.78 1.12 23.15
CA LEU A 233 23.96 0.80 23.96
C LEU A 233 25.15 1.68 23.58
N TRP A 234 25.33 1.96 22.29
CA TRP A 234 26.43 2.77 21.78
C TRP A 234 26.29 4.27 22.10
N ALA A 235 25.08 4.82 21.98
CA ALA A 235 24.80 6.21 22.35
C ALA A 235 25.07 6.47 23.84
N GLY A 236 24.98 5.44 24.68
CA GLY A 236 25.22 5.53 26.11
C GLY A 236 24.13 6.31 26.85
N ARG A 237 24.27 6.43 28.18
CA ARG A 237 23.30 7.15 29.02
C ARG A 237 23.38 8.67 28.84
N ASP A 238 24.56 9.19 28.47
CA ASP A 238 24.82 10.62 28.39
C ASP A 238 24.16 11.28 27.16
N ALA A 239 24.01 10.55 26.05
CA ALA A 239 23.28 11.02 24.86
C ALA A 239 21.79 11.30 25.12
N PHE A 240 21.26 10.73 26.20
CA PHE A 240 19.87 10.84 26.64
C PHE A 240 19.78 11.54 28.00
N GLY A 241 20.78 12.33 28.41
CA GLY A 241 20.83 12.96 29.73
C GLY A 241 19.63 13.85 30.10
N SER A 242 18.90 14.37 29.11
CA SER A 242 17.61 15.07 29.25
C SER A 242 16.39 14.17 29.04
N PHE A 243 16.58 12.97 28.50
CA PHE A 243 15.55 12.02 28.12
C PHE A 243 15.30 11.01 29.25
N ARG A 244 14.27 11.26 30.06
CA ARG A 244 13.65 10.18 30.83
C ARG A 244 12.99 9.25 29.81
N LEU A 245 13.66 8.14 29.46
CA LEU A 245 13.01 7.04 28.77
C LEU A 245 11.68 6.76 29.48
N PRO A 246 10.55 6.64 28.76
CA PRO A 246 9.31 6.19 29.37
C PRO A 246 9.62 4.93 30.16
N ASP A 247 9.23 4.93 31.44
CA ASP A 247 9.50 3.82 32.36
C ASP A 247 9.24 2.48 31.64
N PRO A 248 10.12 1.47 31.74
CA PRO A 248 9.98 0.19 31.03
C PRO A 248 8.60 -0.45 31.18
N LYS A 249 7.90 -0.12 32.27
CA LYS A 249 6.49 -0.49 32.52
C LYS A 249 5.54 -0.08 31.39
N TYR A 250 5.70 1.08 30.76
CA TYR A 250 4.81 1.52 29.68
C TYR A 250 5.03 0.73 28.39
N PHE A 251 6.27 0.33 28.13
CA PHE A 251 6.58 -0.57 27.02
C PHE A 251 6.00 -1.97 27.26
N LEU A 252 6.14 -2.48 28.50
CA LEU A 252 5.52 -3.73 28.94
C LEU A 252 3.99 -3.68 28.89
N ILE A 253 3.39 -2.55 29.26
CA ILE A 253 1.93 -2.32 29.14
C ILE A 253 1.52 -2.32 27.65
N GLY A 254 2.27 -1.67 26.77
CA GLY A 254 2.01 -1.70 25.33
C GLY A 254 2.05 -3.12 24.76
N ILE A 255 3.09 -3.90 25.10
CA ILE A 255 3.19 -5.33 24.74
C ILE A 255 2.02 -6.11 25.33
N ALA A 256 1.68 -5.90 26.60
CA ALA A 256 0.58 -6.59 27.27
C ALA A 256 -0.76 -6.29 26.59
N ILE A 257 -1.02 -5.04 26.20
CA ILE A 257 -2.22 -4.66 25.45
C ILE A 257 -2.27 -5.39 24.11
N VAL A 258 -1.17 -5.40 23.34
CA VAL A 258 -1.11 -6.12 22.06
C VAL A 258 -1.35 -7.62 22.25
N VAL A 259 -0.74 -8.23 23.25
CA VAL A 259 -0.94 -9.65 23.59
C VAL A 259 -2.39 -9.91 23.99
N VAL A 260 -2.97 -9.09 24.86
CA VAL A 260 -4.38 -9.21 25.28
C VAL A 260 -5.31 -9.07 24.08
N LEU A 261 -5.12 -8.07 23.22
CA LEU A 261 -5.90 -7.90 21.99
C LEU A 261 -5.73 -9.10 21.05
N MET A 262 -4.54 -9.67 20.95
CA MET A 262 -4.30 -10.89 20.18
C MET A 262 -5.06 -12.08 20.76
N VAL A 263 -5.00 -12.32 22.08
CA VAL A 263 -5.74 -13.39 22.76
C VAL A 263 -7.26 -13.19 22.64
N LEU A 264 -7.74 -11.96 22.79
CA LEU A 264 -9.16 -11.63 22.61
C LEU A 264 -9.60 -11.83 21.15
N SER A 265 -8.77 -11.45 20.18
CA SER A 265 -9.05 -11.70 18.77
C SER A 265 -9.11 -13.20 18.47
N LEU A 266 -8.28 -14.01 19.16
CA LEU A 266 -8.35 -15.46 19.12
C LEU A 266 -9.63 -16.00 19.76
N ALA A 267 -10.40 -15.27 20.57
CA ALA A 267 -11.70 -15.75 21.04
C ALA A 267 -12.76 -15.74 19.92
N ILE A 268 -12.56 -14.95 18.86
CA ILE A 268 -13.49 -14.83 17.74
C ILE A 268 -13.31 -16.04 16.80
N PRO A 269 -14.37 -16.84 16.55
CA PRO A 269 -14.28 -18.04 15.72
C PRO A 269 -13.91 -17.73 14.26
N GLY A 270 -14.34 -16.57 13.73
CA GLY A 270 -13.93 -16.09 12.41
C GLY A 270 -12.42 -15.83 12.31
N THR A 271 -11.82 -15.22 13.34
CA THR A 271 -10.37 -14.98 13.40
C THR A 271 -9.60 -16.29 13.51
N ARG A 272 -10.04 -17.24 14.37
CA ARG A 272 -9.43 -18.57 14.46
C ARG A 272 -9.46 -19.31 13.13
N ARG A 273 -10.61 -19.28 12.45
CA ARG A 273 -10.79 -19.93 11.14
C ARG A 273 -9.88 -19.31 10.09
N MET A 274 -9.83 -17.98 10.01
CA MET A 274 -8.92 -17.27 9.13
C MET A 274 -7.44 -17.58 9.45
N LEU A 275 -7.08 -17.60 10.74
CA LEU A 275 -5.73 -17.96 11.17
C LEU A 275 -5.39 -19.38 10.71
N ARG A 276 -6.26 -20.35 10.95
CA ARG A 276 -6.00 -21.77 10.64
C ARG A 276 -6.02 -22.07 9.14
N GLU A 277 -6.94 -21.47 8.39
CA GLU A 277 -7.13 -21.76 6.96
C GLU A 277 -6.21 -20.93 6.06
N LYS A 278 -5.84 -19.71 6.47
CA LYS A 278 -5.01 -18.81 5.66
C LYS A 278 -3.62 -18.54 6.23
N LEU A 279 -3.52 -18.26 7.52
CA LEU A 279 -2.25 -17.80 8.12
C LEU A 279 -1.30 -18.95 8.50
N VAL A 280 -1.81 -20.02 9.10
CA VAL A 280 -1.05 -21.20 9.56
C VAL A 280 -0.36 -21.94 8.40
N PRO A 281 -1.00 -22.17 7.23
CA PRO A 281 -0.33 -22.80 6.09
C PRO A 281 0.82 -21.94 5.56
N ILE A 282 0.62 -20.62 5.47
CA ILE A 282 1.66 -19.66 5.06
C ILE A 282 2.82 -19.68 6.07
N LEU A 283 2.53 -19.68 7.37
CA LEU A 283 3.55 -19.72 8.42
C LEU A 283 4.31 -21.05 8.45
N ARG A 284 3.64 -22.20 8.24
CA ARG A 284 4.31 -23.51 8.14
C ARG A 284 5.21 -23.60 6.93
N GLN A 285 4.72 -23.20 5.75
CA GLN A 285 5.53 -23.15 4.53
C GLN A 285 6.72 -22.18 4.67
N ALA A 286 6.52 -21.04 5.33
CA ALA A 286 7.61 -20.14 5.69
C ALA A 286 8.62 -20.79 6.65
N PHE A 287 8.15 -21.55 7.64
CA PHE A 287 9.04 -22.27 8.57
C PHE A 287 9.86 -23.37 7.88
N ASP A 288 9.25 -24.11 6.96
CA ASP A 288 9.92 -25.15 6.18
C ASP A 288 10.96 -24.53 5.21
N GLY A 289 10.64 -23.38 4.62
CA GLY A 289 11.57 -22.57 3.83
C GLY A 289 12.72 -21.99 4.66
N VAL A 290 12.44 -21.53 5.88
CA VAL A 290 13.42 -20.99 6.84
C VAL A 290 14.50 -22.01 7.19
N SER A 291 14.15 -23.27 7.43
CA SER A 291 15.13 -24.35 7.68
C SER A 291 16.14 -24.49 6.54
N THR A 292 15.67 -24.31 5.30
CA THR A 292 16.49 -24.45 4.09
C THR A 292 17.41 -23.24 3.87
N VAL A 293 16.93 -22.03 4.17
CA VAL A 293 17.70 -20.78 4.08
C VAL A 293 18.74 -20.68 5.21
N LEU A 294 18.37 -21.04 6.45
CA LEU A 294 19.27 -21.02 7.60
C LEU A 294 20.47 -21.97 7.46
N ARG A 295 20.32 -23.04 6.67
CA ARG A 295 21.42 -23.97 6.34
C ARG A 295 22.43 -23.40 5.34
N ARG A 296 22.13 -22.26 4.70
CA ARG A 296 23.01 -21.59 3.72
C ARG A 296 23.51 -20.27 4.32
N PRO A 297 24.69 -20.23 4.96
CA PRO A 297 25.18 -19.06 5.68
C PRO A 297 25.29 -17.81 4.78
N GLY A 298 25.63 -17.97 3.51
CA GLY A 298 25.66 -16.85 2.55
C GLY A 298 24.29 -16.22 2.28
N LYS A 299 23.21 -17.02 2.27
CA LYS A 299 21.84 -16.51 2.08
C LYS A 299 21.34 -15.80 3.34
N VAL A 300 21.66 -16.33 4.52
CA VAL A 300 21.40 -15.66 5.81
C VAL A 300 22.14 -14.33 5.90
N ALA A 301 23.42 -14.30 5.50
CA ALA A 301 24.21 -13.07 5.48
C ALA A 301 23.63 -12.02 4.51
N LEU A 302 23.18 -12.43 3.32
CA LEU A 302 22.49 -11.53 2.38
C LEU A 302 21.16 -11.02 2.94
N LEU A 303 20.37 -11.91 3.57
CA LEU A 303 19.08 -11.59 4.15
C LEU A 303 19.19 -10.60 5.31
N LEU A 304 19.90 -10.99 6.37
CA LEU A 304 20.06 -10.15 7.56
C LEU A 304 20.96 -8.95 7.29
N GLY A 305 22.06 -9.14 6.56
CA GLY A 305 22.98 -8.06 6.21
C GLY A 305 22.33 -7.04 5.29
N GLY A 306 21.58 -7.48 4.27
CA GLY A 306 20.79 -6.59 3.42
C GLY A 306 19.72 -5.82 4.20
N SER A 307 18.95 -6.52 5.05
CA SER A 307 17.96 -5.88 5.92
C SER A 307 18.57 -4.82 6.85
N MET A 308 19.63 -5.15 7.57
CA MET A 308 20.30 -4.21 8.46
C MET A 308 20.92 -3.04 7.69
N LEU A 309 21.46 -3.31 6.49
CA LEU A 309 22.01 -2.28 5.62
C LEU A 309 20.94 -1.32 5.10
N VAL A 310 19.70 -1.77 4.84
CA VAL A 310 18.58 -0.86 4.52
C VAL A 310 18.35 0.12 5.66
N THR A 311 18.19 -0.39 6.87
CA THR A 311 17.94 0.45 8.05
C THR A 311 19.12 1.39 8.32
N PHE A 312 20.34 0.89 8.22
CA PHE A 312 21.55 1.69 8.39
C PHE A 312 21.70 2.76 7.31
N ALA A 313 21.37 2.44 6.06
CA ALA A 313 21.41 3.40 4.96
C ALA A 313 20.43 4.56 5.18
N TYR A 314 19.18 4.27 5.61
CA TYR A 314 18.23 5.32 6.00
C TYR A 314 18.73 6.17 7.17
N LEU A 315 19.30 5.53 8.19
CA LEU A 315 19.92 6.21 9.34
C LEU A 315 21.03 7.16 8.88
N ALA A 316 21.94 6.68 8.03
CA ALA A 316 23.03 7.49 7.47
C ALA A 316 22.50 8.65 6.63
N THR A 317 21.44 8.44 5.83
CA THR A 317 20.77 9.52 5.11
C THR A 317 20.26 10.59 6.06
N LEU A 318 19.63 10.22 7.19
CA LEU A 318 19.18 11.19 8.18
C LEU A 318 20.36 11.93 8.82
N TYR A 319 21.41 11.20 9.20
CA TYR A 319 22.61 11.80 9.80
C TYR A 319 23.27 12.84 8.89
N PHE A 320 23.52 12.50 7.62
CA PHE A 320 24.06 13.46 6.66
C PHE A 320 23.11 14.63 6.39
N SER A 321 21.80 14.40 6.49
CA SER A 321 20.82 15.49 6.38
C SER A 321 20.87 16.43 7.58
N VAL A 322 21.15 15.92 8.79
CA VAL A 322 21.37 16.73 10.00
C VAL A 322 22.67 17.53 9.89
N GLU A 323 23.76 16.91 9.45
CA GLU A 323 25.05 17.57 9.22
C GLU A 323 24.97 18.64 8.11
N ALA A 324 24.09 18.48 7.12
CA ALA A 324 23.86 19.48 6.08
C ALA A 324 23.37 20.83 6.63
N PHE A 325 22.70 20.85 7.78
CA PHE A 325 22.24 22.08 8.45
C PHE A 325 23.10 22.45 9.67
N GLY A 326 24.32 21.89 9.76
CA GLY A 326 25.23 22.18 10.87
C GLY A 326 24.82 21.54 12.21
N GLY A 327 24.04 20.46 12.17
CA GLY A 327 23.72 19.70 13.36
C GLY A 327 24.97 19.02 13.94
N GLY A 328 25.12 19.04 15.26
CA GLY A 328 26.31 18.53 15.97
C GLY A 328 26.05 17.29 16.84
N LEU A 329 24.98 16.54 16.57
CA LEU A 329 24.66 15.35 17.34
C LEU A 329 25.58 14.20 16.93
N ALA A 330 26.06 13.44 17.93
CA ALA A 330 26.82 12.22 17.67
C ALA A 330 26.00 11.25 16.80
N PHE A 331 26.69 10.57 15.87
CA PHE A 331 26.07 9.59 14.97
C PHE A 331 25.24 8.52 15.71
N ALA A 332 25.73 8.06 16.87
CA ALA A 332 25.03 7.10 17.71
C ALA A 332 23.68 7.63 18.22
N THR A 333 23.61 8.93 18.59
CA THR A 333 22.40 9.59 19.07
C THR A 333 21.37 9.74 17.95
N VAL A 334 21.79 10.25 16.78
CA VAL A 334 20.91 10.35 15.60
C VAL A 334 20.40 8.97 15.19
N GLY A 335 21.26 7.95 15.29
CA GLY A 335 20.90 6.58 15.01
C GLY A 335 19.85 6.01 15.95
N ALA A 336 20.02 6.20 17.25
CA ALA A 336 19.03 5.76 18.23
C ALA A 336 17.68 6.50 18.04
N VAL A 337 17.71 7.81 17.79
CA VAL A 337 16.51 8.61 17.46
C VAL A 337 15.82 8.07 16.21
N PHE A 338 16.57 7.81 15.13
CA PHE A 338 16.02 7.27 13.90
C PHE A 338 15.34 5.92 14.12
N LEU A 339 16.01 5.00 14.81
CA LEU A 339 15.54 3.64 15.01
C LEU A 339 14.29 3.57 15.89
N VAL A 340 14.23 4.37 16.95
CA VAL A 340 13.05 4.48 17.83
C VAL A 340 11.92 5.24 17.10
N GLY A 341 12.24 6.39 16.50
CA GLY A 341 11.26 7.22 15.80
C GLY A 341 10.61 6.51 14.61
N SER A 342 11.39 5.76 13.83
CA SER A 342 10.87 4.94 12.72
C SER A 342 10.01 3.77 13.20
N ALA A 343 10.30 3.16 14.35
CA ALA A 343 9.44 2.13 14.93
C ALA A 343 8.09 2.71 15.37
N VAL A 344 8.09 3.88 16.02
CA VAL A 344 6.86 4.60 16.40
C VAL A 344 6.06 5.02 15.18
N ALA A 345 6.72 5.57 14.15
CA ALA A 345 6.06 6.03 12.94
C ALA A 345 5.42 4.90 12.13
N GLN A 346 6.02 3.70 12.12
CA GLN A 346 5.45 2.52 11.46
C GLN A 346 4.15 2.01 12.09
N ALA A 347 3.89 2.35 13.36
CA ALA A 347 2.63 2.02 14.02
C ALA A 347 1.48 2.96 13.63
N ALA A 348 1.77 4.10 12.99
CA ALA A 348 0.76 5.06 12.56
C ALA A 348 0.04 4.58 11.27
N PRO A 349 -1.30 4.63 11.21
CA PRO A 349 -2.07 4.20 10.04
C PRO A 349 -2.06 5.25 8.91
N THR A 350 -0.89 5.79 8.57
CA THR A 350 -0.69 6.83 7.55
C THR A 350 -0.03 6.25 6.29
N PRO A 351 -0.59 6.45 5.08
CA PRO A 351 0.06 6.05 3.83
C PRO A 351 1.47 6.63 3.72
N GLY A 352 2.46 5.77 3.47
CA GLY A 352 3.87 6.20 3.33
C GLY A 352 4.52 6.81 4.58
N GLY A 353 3.87 6.70 5.74
CA GLY A 353 4.34 7.30 6.99
C GLY A 353 4.33 8.84 6.98
N LEU A 354 3.61 9.47 6.05
CA LEU A 354 3.54 10.93 5.95
C LEU A 354 2.95 11.54 7.23
N GLY A 355 3.62 12.56 7.76
CA GLY A 355 3.30 13.22 9.01
C GLY A 355 3.85 12.50 10.24
N ALA A 356 3.67 11.16 10.31
CA ALA A 356 4.10 10.38 11.46
C ALA A 356 5.63 10.24 11.57
N VAL A 357 6.31 9.98 10.44
CA VAL A 357 7.78 9.85 10.40
C VAL A 357 8.41 11.20 10.72
N GLU A 358 7.92 12.27 10.12
CA GLU A 358 8.42 13.63 10.31
C GLU A 358 8.28 14.05 11.78
N ALA A 359 7.09 13.89 12.36
CA ALA A 359 6.85 14.23 13.75
C ALA A 359 7.73 13.42 14.71
N ALA A 360 7.84 12.10 14.51
CA ALA A 360 8.63 11.24 15.38
C ALA A 360 10.14 11.57 15.32
N LEU A 361 10.68 11.83 14.12
CA LEU A 361 12.09 12.17 13.94
C LEU A 361 12.40 13.59 14.44
N ILE A 362 11.56 14.59 14.13
CA ILE A 362 11.75 15.97 14.62
C ILE A 362 11.69 15.98 16.14
N ALA A 363 10.66 15.37 16.75
CA ALA A 363 10.53 15.31 18.19
C ALA A 363 11.72 14.60 18.84
N GLY A 364 12.19 13.49 18.26
CA GLY A 364 13.35 12.76 18.76
C GLY A 364 14.66 13.55 18.66
N LEU A 365 14.91 14.25 17.55
CA LEU A 365 16.10 15.06 17.35
C LEU A 365 16.12 16.29 18.27
N VAL A 366 14.98 16.96 18.40
CA VAL A 366 14.83 18.11 19.33
C VAL A 366 15.01 17.65 20.77
N ALA A 367 14.43 16.51 21.14
CA ALA A 367 14.61 15.93 22.48
C ALA A 367 16.06 15.51 22.74
N ALA A 368 16.80 15.12 21.69
CA ALA A 368 18.24 14.84 21.75
C ALA A 368 19.13 16.10 21.81
N GLY A 369 18.53 17.31 21.77
CA GLY A 369 19.24 18.58 21.94
C GLY A 369 19.48 19.36 20.65
N LEU A 370 18.91 18.95 19.52
CA LEU A 370 18.99 19.71 18.27
C LEU A 370 17.98 20.88 18.28
N ASP A 371 18.37 22.04 17.76
CA ASP A 371 17.44 23.17 17.62
C ASP A 371 16.36 22.86 16.56
N ASN A 372 15.13 23.38 16.74
CA ASN A 372 14.04 23.20 15.78
C ASN A 372 14.40 23.74 14.38
N THR A 373 15.16 24.83 14.31
CA THR A 373 15.62 25.43 13.05
C THR A 373 16.59 24.54 12.26
N VAL A 374 17.15 23.51 12.90
CA VAL A 374 18.00 22.50 12.25
C VAL A 374 17.23 21.19 12.06
N ALA A 375 16.51 20.73 13.09
CA ALA A 375 15.80 19.45 13.08
C ALA A 375 14.72 19.36 11.99
N VAL A 376 13.92 20.41 11.86
CA VAL A 376 12.83 20.46 10.88
C VAL A 376 13.36 20.37 9.44
N PRO A 377 14.24 21.28 8.97
CA PRO A 377 14.74 21.19 7.60
C PRO A 377 15.59 19.94 7.33
N ALA A 378 16.35 19.44 8.32
CA ALA A 378 17.08 18.17 8.18
C ALA A 378 16.16 16.99 7.91
N VAL A 379 15.04 16.88 8.63
CA VAL A 379 14.06 15.81 8.41
C VAL A 379 13.35 15.96 7.07
N PHE A 380 13.04 17.20 6.64
CA PHE A 380 12.49 17.42 5.31
C PHE A 380 13.48 17.09 4.18
N LEU A 381 14.76 17.43 4.34
CA LEU A 381 15.81 17.05 3.39
C LEU A 381 15.96 15.52 3.33
N TYR A 382 15.97 14.84 4.47
CA TYR A 382 15.92 13.38 4.54
C TYR A 382 14.72 12.84 3.74
N ARG A 383 13.51 13.37 3.98
CA ARG A 383 12.30 12.93 3.26
C ARG A 383 12.33 13.25 1.77
N LEU A 384 12.92 14.37 1.37
CA LEU A 384 13.13 14.70 -0.04
C LEU A 384 13.89 13.57 -0.75
N PHE A 385 14.99 13.10 -0.17
CA PHE A 385 15.83 12.08 -0.78
C PHE A 385 15.34 10.64 -0.57
N THR A 386 14.56 10.35 0.47
CA THR A 386 14.07 8.98 0.75
C THR A 386 12.66 8.71 0.26
N PHE A 387 11.84 9.75 0.16
CA PHE A 387 10.43 9.63 -0.16
C PHE A 387 10.11 10.26 -1.52
N TRP A 388 10.45 11.53 -1.75
CA TRP A 388 9.99 12.29 -2.92
C TRP A 388 10.81 12.03 -4.19
N ILE A 389 12.13 12.28 -4.14
CA ILE A 389 13.04 12.09 -5.27
C ILE A 389 12.94 10.68 -5.85
N PRO A 390 12.88 9.60 -5.04
CA PRO A 390 12.84 8.25 -5.59
C PRO A 390 11.53 7.86 -6.31
N ILE A 391 10.47 8.69 -6.24
CA ILE A 391 9.20 8.40 -6.94
C ILE A 391 9.42 8.31 -8.44
N LEU A 392 10.09 9.30 -9.04
CA LEU A 392 10.36 9.35 -10.48
C LEU A 392 11.23 8.18 -10.99
N PRO A 393 12.43 7.91 -10.45
CA PRO A 393 13.22 6.76 -10.88
C PRO A 393 12.51 5.43 -10.57
N GLY A 394 11.75 5.35 -9.47
CA GLY A 394 10.93 4.18 -9.16
C GLY A 394 9.84 3.92 -10.21
N TRP A 395 9.15 4.95 -10.69
CA TRP A 395 8.17 4.84 -11.77
C TRP A 395 8.83 4.43 -13.10
N LEU A 396 9.98 5.01 -13.45
CA LEU A 396 10.74 4.60 -14.64
C LEU A 396 11.16 3.13 -14.56
N CYS A 397 11.62 2.69 -13.39
CA CYS A 397 11.96 1.29 -13.13
C CYS A 397 10.74 0.36 -13.25
N PHE A 398 9.58 0.78 -12.72
CA PHE A 398 8.31 0.05 -12.85
C PHE A 398 7.95 -0.16 -14.33
N GLN A 399 7.94 0.92 -15.12
CA GLN A 399 7.66 0.89 -16.56
C GLN A 399 8.66 0.01 -17.33
N TRP A 400 9.95 0.09 -16.97
CA TRP A 400 10.97 -0.74 -17.58
C TRP A 400 10.74 -2.24 -17.30
N LEU A 401 10.38 -2.59 -16.07
CA LEU A 401 10.10 -3.98 -15.68
C LEU A 401 8.87 -4.54 -16.41
N GLU A 402 7.82 -3.74 -16.56
CA GLU A 402 6.61 -4.13 -17.30
C GLU A 402 6.92 -4.36 -18.79
N ARG A 403 7.65 -3.46 -19.43
CA ARG A 403 8.05 -3.57 -20.85
C ARG A 403 8.95 -4.77 -21.15
N HIS A 404 9.76 -5.21 -20.19
CA HIS A 404 10.66 -6.35 -20.35
C HIS A 404 10.11 -7.64 -19.71
N GLU A 405 8.81 -7.68 -19.42
CA GLU A 405 8.08 -8.84 -18.89
C GLU A 405 8.59 -9.40 -17.56
N TYR A 406 9.21 -8.54 -16.73
CA TYR A 406 9.63 -8.87 -15.37
C TYR A 406 8.49 -8.75 -14.34
N LEU A 407 7.29 -8.27 -14.72
CA LEU A 407 6.10 -8.11 -13.85
C LEU A 407 4.84 -8.77 -14.39
#